data_AF-A0A5C0SEG3-F1
#
_entry.id   AF-A0A5C0SEG3-F1
#
_cell.length_a   1.000
_cell.length_b   1.000
_cell.length_c   1.000
_cell.angle_alpha   90.00
_cell.angle_beta   90.00
_cell.angle_gamma   90.00
#
_symmetry.space_group_name_H-M   'P 1'
#
loop_
_entity.id
_entity.type
_entity.pdbx_description
1 polymer ?
#
loop_
_entity_poly.entity_id
_entity_poly.type
_entity_poly.pdbx_seq_one_letter_code
_entity_poly.pdbx_strand_id
1 'polypeptide(L)' 'MLVNKKIFKEEIFKRKFNENYYQCAKALKVTSSQLHRFINTDSQAGSKLLGGIYEYCEKEKLKFRDLIFLPSEIKKY' A
#
# COMPACT_ATOMS: atom_id res chain seq x y z
N MET A 1 -6.90 -7.22 -7.38
CA MET A 1 -6.34 -5.87 -7.52
C MET A 1 -4.97 -5.87 -6.86
N LEU A 2 -3.91 -5.56 -7.58
CA LEU A 2 -2.53 -5.68 -7.08
C LEU A 2 -2.03 -4.28 -6.72
N VAL A 3 -1.51 -4.09 -5.51
CA VAL A 3 -0.79 -2.86 -5.15
C VAL A 3 0.66 -3.04 -5.61
N ASN A 4 1.23 -2.02 -6.23
CA ASN A 4 2.65 -1.99 -6.51
C ASN A 4 3.42 -1.83 -5.19
N LYS A 5 3.84 -2.96 -4.60
CA LYS A 5 4.57 -2.99 -3.32
C LYS A 5 5.83 -2.14 -3.32
N LYS A 6 6.55 -2.09 -4.44
CA LYS A 6 7.78 -1.30 -4.56
C LYS A 6 7.47 0.19 -4.45
N ILE A 7 6.50 0.68 -5.22
CA ILE A 7 6.09 2.09 -5.16
C ILE A 7 5.49 2.40 -3.79
N PHE A 8 4.62 1.54 -3.24
CA PHE A 8 4.08 1.74 -1.89
C PHE A 8 5.20 1.85 -0.84
N LYS A 9 6.22 0.99 -0.92
CA LYS A 9 7.33 0.99 0.04
C LYS A 9 8.15 2.28 -0.04
N GLU A 10 8.47 2.75 -1.24
CA GLU A 10 9.29 3.96 -1.40
C GLU A 10 8.47 5.24 -1.16
N GLU A 11 7.29 5.36 -1.76
CA GLU A 11 6.53 6.61 -1.79
C GLU A 11 5.64 6.82 -0.56
N ILE A 12 5.13 5.75 0.04
CA ILE A 12 4.28 5.84 1.23
C ILE A 12 5.09 5.47 2.47
N PHE A 13 5.55 4.23 2.55
CA PHE A 13 6.13 3.70 3.79
C PHE A 13 7.43 4.42 4.21
N LYS A 14 8.35 4.64 3.27
CA LYS A 14 9.59 5.39 3.53
C LYS A 14 9.35 6.89 3.57
N ARG A 15 8.87 7.49 2.47
CA ARG A 15 8.79 8.96 2.37
C ARG A 15 7.80 9.62 3.34
N LYS A 16 6.66 8.99 3.63
CA LYS A 16 5.63 9.60 4.50
C LYS A 16 5.73 9.15 5.95
N PHE A 17 6.19 7.93 6.19
CA PHE A 17 6.21 7.34 7.53
C PHE A 17 7.60 6.99 8.06
N ASN A 18 8.67 7.27 7.31
CA ASN A 18 10.05 6.97 7.69
C ASN A 18 10.22 5.51 8.18
N GLU A 19 9.62 4.58 7.45
CA GLU A 19 9.62 3.14 7.76
C GLU A 19 8.99 2.76 9.12
N ASN A 20 8.19 3.66 9.70
CA ASN A 20 7.49 3.40 10.94
C ASN A 20 6.21 2.59 10.69
N TYR A 21 6.29 1.28 10.94
CA TYR A 21 5.17 0.36 10.79
C TYR A 21 3.95 0.76 11.61
N TYR A 22 4.13 1.24 12.84
CA TYR A 22 3.02 1.59 13.71
C TYR A 22 2.23 2.79 13.18
N GLN A 23 2.93 3.87 12.81
CA GLN A 23 2.31 5.09 12.29
C GLN A 23 1.63 4.82 10.94
N CYS A 24 2.30 4.08 10.05
CA CYS A 24 1.74 3.71 8.75
C CYS A 24 0.50 2.82 8.91
N ALA A 25 0.56 1.78 9.75
CA ALA A 25 -0.58 0.90 9.98
C ALA A 25 -1.78 1.65 10.59
N LYS A 26 -1.52 2.58 11.53
CA LYS A 26 -2.55 3.45 12.13
C LYS A 26 -3.19 4.36 11.08
N ALA A 27 -2.40 4.99 10.21
CA ALA A 27 -2.91 5.84 9.14
C ALA A 27 -3.75 5.05 8.13
N LEU A 28 -3.36 3.81 7.84
CA LEU A 28 -4.08 2.90 6.94
C LEU A 28 -5.20 2.11 7.63
N LYS A 29 -5.45 2.32 8.92
CA LYS A 29 -6.46 1.60 9.73
C LYS A 29 -6.34 0.06 9.66
N VAL A 30 -5.10 -0.44 9.58
CA VAL A 30 -4.76 -1.87 9.59
C VAL A 30 -3.88 -2.21 10.79
N THR A 31 -3.63 -3.50 11.02
CA THR A 31 -2.66 -3.91 12.05
C THR A 31 -1.24 -3.85 11.50
N SER A 32 -0.26 -3.60 12.39
CA SER A 32 1.16 -3.64 12.03
C SER A 32 1.57 -4.98 11.43
N SER A 33 0.97 -6.09 11.89
CA SER A 33 1.20 -7.43 11.34
C SER A 33 0.70 -7.58 9.90
N GLN A 34 -0.48 -7.01 9.58
CA GLN A 34 -1.00 -6.98 8.20
C GLN A 34 -0.08 -6.18 7.28
N LEU A 35 0.36 -5.01 7.74
CA LEU A 35 1.29 -4.16 6.99
C LEU A 35 2.66 -4.84 6.80
N HIS A 36 3.21 -5.44 7.86
CA HIS A 36 4.48 -6.16 7.80
C HIS A 36 4.42 -7.34 6.83
N ARG A 37 3.35 -8.15 6.90
CA ARG A 37 3.13 -9.24 5.95
C ARG A 37 3.05 -8.72 4.52
N PHE A 38 2.32 -7.64 4.28
CA PHE A 38 2.22 -7.06 2.94
C PHE A 38 3.56 -6.55 2.37
N ILE A 39 4.38 -5.88 3.19
CA ILE A 39 5.65 -5.29 2.77
C ILE A 39 6.74 -6.35 2.57
N ASN A 40 6.83 -7.35 3.46
CA ASN A 40 7.99 -8.24 3.54
C ASN A 40 7.74 -9.64 2.95
N THR A 41 6.53 -9.95 2.51
CA THR A 41 6.20 -11.26 1.90
C THR A 41 5.52 -11.07 0.56
N ASP A 42 5.33 -12.16 -0.19
CA ASP A 42 4.57 -12.13 -1.45
C ASP A 42 3.05 -12.02 -1.27
N SER A 43 2.56 -11.89 -0.03
CA SER A 43 1.13 -11.70 0.26
C SER A 43 0.56 -10.48 -0.47
N GLN A 44 -0.57 -10.67 -1.13
CA GLN A 44 -1.30 -9.56 -1.75
C GLN A 44 -2.01 -8.70 -0.71
N ALA A 45 -2.33 -7.45 -1.08
CA ALA A 45 -3.15 -6.59 -0.25
C ALA A 45 -4.60 -7.11 -0.25
N GLY A 46 -5.08 -7.51 0.93
CA GLY A 46 -6.50 -7.80 1.11
C GLY A 46 -7.37 -6.54 1.02
N SER A 47 -8.69 -6.72 0.91
CA SER A 47 -9.67 -5.62 0.77
C SER A 47 -9.52 -4.53 1.82
N LYS A 48 -9.26 -4.89 3.09
CA LYS A 48 -9.07 -3.93 4.18
C LYS A 48 -7.85 -3.03 3.99
N LEU A 49 -6.71 -3.61 3.58
CA LEU A 49 -5.48 -2.84 3.34
C LEU A 49 -5.64 -1.97 2.09
N LEU A 50 -6.23 -2.49 1.04
CA LEU A 50 -6.55 -1.72 -0.18
C LEU A 50 -7.44 -0.52 0.14
N GLY A 51 -8.51 -0.72 0.90
CA GLY A 51 -9.40 0.38 1.34
C GLY A 51 -8.66 1.42 2.17
N GLY A 52 -7.80 0.98 3.10
CA GLY A 52 -6.97 1.88 3.90
C GLY A 52 -5.98 2.72 3.06
N ILE A 53 -5.34 2.11 2.06
CA ILE A 53 -4.43 2.83 1.16
C ILE A 53 -5.22 3.83 0.30
N TYR A 54 -6.40 3.44 -0.20
CA TYR A 54 -7.27 4.32 -0.96
C TYR A 54 -7.69 5.55 -0.14
N GLU A 55 -8.25 5.33 1.06
CA GLU A 55 -8.67 6.42 1.96
C GLU A 55 -7.51 7.35 2.32
N TYR A 56 -6.32 6.79 2.57
CA TYR A 56 -5.13 7.59 2.86
C TYR A 56 -4.72 8.44 1.66
N CYS A 57 -4.72 7.88 0.45
CA CYS A 57 -4.37 8.61 -0.75
C CYS A 57 -5.37 9.74 -1.03
N GLU A 58 -6.66 9.49 -0.87
CA GLU A 58 -7.70 10.51 -1.01
C GLU A 58 -7.51 11.65 0.00
N LYS A 59 -7.22 11.32 1.27
CA LYS A 59 -6.96 12.31 2.32
C LYS A 59 -5.74 13.18 2.02
N GLU A 60 -4.67 12.58 1.51
CA GLU A 60 -3.40 13.25 1.22
C GLU A 60 -3.32 13.82 -0.20
N LYS A 61 -4.41 13.76 -0.98
CA LYS A 61 -4.48 14.17 -2.40
C LYS A 61 -3.42 13.50 -3.28
N LEU A 62 -3.09 12.25 -2.97
CA LEU A 62 -2.18 11.41 -3.75
C LEU A 62 -2.97 10.66 -4.83
N LYS A 63 -2.37 10.51 -6.01
CA LYS A 63 -2.96 9.71 -7.10
C LYS A 63 -2.87 8.22 -6.76
N PHE A 64 -3.90 7.68 -6.12
CA PHE A 64 -3.98 6.25 -5.77
C PHE A 64 -3.75 5.34 -6.98
N ARG A 65 -4.15 5.80 -8.19
CA ARG A 65 -3.96 5.07 -9.45
C ARG A 65 -2.49 4.75 -9.75
N ASP A 66 -1.56 5.56 -9.29
CA ASP A 66 -0.12 5.35 -9.49
C ASP A 66 0.46 4.27 -8.55
N LEU A 67 -0.31 3.87 -7.52
CA LEU A 67 0.07 2.86 -6.53
C LEU A 67 -0.52 1.47 -6.81
N ILE A 68 -1.44 1.36 -7.76
CA ILE A 68 -2.13 0.12 -8.11
C ILE A 68 -1.73 -0.33 -9.52
N PHE A 69 -1.51 -1.63 -9.67
CA PHE A 69 -1.49 -2.23 -11.00
C PHE A 69 -2.92 -2.63 -11.37
N LEU A 70 -3.40 -2.09 -12.49
CA LEU A 70 -4.58 -2.64 -13.15
C LEU A 70 -4.18 -3.97 -13.82
N PRO A 71 -5.03 -5.01 -13.78
CA PRO A 71 -4.73 -6.31 -14.40
C PRO A 71 -4.33 -6.21 -15.89
N SER A 72 -4.77 -5.16 -16.57
CA SER A 72 -4.45 -4.84 -17.97
C SER A 72 -2.99 -4.41 -18.22
N GLU A 73 -2.24 -4.05 -17.18
CA GLU A 73 -0.84 -3.61 -17.28
C GLU A 73 0.18 -4.70 -16.92
N ILE A 74 -0.30 -5.87 -16.47
CA ILE A 74 0.51 -7.04 -16.23
C ILE A 74 0.69 -7.72 -17.59
N LYS A 75 1.80 -7.46 -18.28
CA LYS A 75 2.20 -8.27 -19.44
C LYS A 75 2.31 -9.73 -18.96
N LYS A 76 1.36 -10.56 -19.41
CA LYS A 76 1.51 -12.02 -19.37
C LYS A 76 2.72 -12.36 -20.24
N TYR A 77 3.85 -12.66 -19.60
CA TYR A 77 4.93 -13.42 -20.22
C TYR A 77 4.66 -14.90 -20.01
#